data_AF-A0A812UJ17-F1
#
_entry.id   AF-A0A812UJ17-F1
#
_cell.length_a   1.000
_cell.length_b   1.000
_cell.length_c   1.000
_cell.angle_alpha   90.00
_cell.angle_beta   90.00
_cell.angle_gamma   90.00
#
_symmetry.space_group_name_H-M   'P 1'
#
loop_
_entity.id
_entity.type
_entity.pdbx_description
1 polymer ?
#
loop_
_entity_poly.entity_id
_entity_poly.type
_entity_poly.pdbx_seq_one_letter_code
_entity_poly.pdbx_strand_id
1 'polypeptide(L)'
;MHVAASTPSRLQHEDGPSPEVIRQLDLDLPRTAGGDKSLQACIGRVRGMILQHLDEDPELGYCQGMTLVAAVFAAAIQDPEAYKRFAAFVKQVRGLWLPGFPLLMPCMSGFEVLARERAWFIHFTRLGVRSDMFLPQAMLSMFVNWLPLMMLLHCLSFLEDFGLAALLSMAVAFLDLHEARLLEQPTFEELMETLQGLKQAEGCPSELLLRAERGMAEASEALEAEQIVPRPSHGRFKRKGSQVVDEEGKEILASSGLGSTIEWISSQTSSSISDWWQGTGLRSSLLGWAFLQCEAPSVSSREKVAESRVLSALERSL
;
A
#
# COMPACT_ATOMS: atom_id res chain seq x y z
N MET A 1 9.44 50.32 27.66
CA MET A 1 10.17 49.38 26.79
C MET A 1 9.26 48.20 26.50
N HIS A 2 8.50 48.25 25.40
CA HIS A 2 7.70 47.12 24.94
C HIS A 2 8.56 46.30 23.97
N VAL A 3 8.92 45.09 24.36
CA VAL A 3 9.56 44.12 23.48
C VAL A 3 8.44 43.46 22.67
N ALA A 4 8.33 43.86 21.41
CA ALA A 4 7.45 43.18 20.46
C ALA A 4 8.03 41.79 20.18
N ALA A 5 7.27 40.76 20.55
CA ALA A 5 7.57 39.38 20.19
C ALA A 5 7.44 39.24 18.67
N SER A 6 8.57 39.09 17.99
CA SER A 6 8.65 38.73 16.59
C SER A 6 8.17 37.29 16.42
N THR A 7 6.92 37.13 15.96
CA THR A 7 6.36 35.88 15.45
C THR A 7 7.26 35.37 14.31
N PRO A 8 7.70 34.10 14.31
CA PRO A 8 8.48 33.57 13.20
C PRO A 8 7.59 33.49 11.96
N SER A 9 8.01 34.24 10.93
CA SER A 9 7.44 34.25 9.59
C SER A 9 7.40 32.84 9.02
N ARG A 10 6.19 32.33 8.79
CA ARG A 10 5.90 31.15 7.97
C ARG A 10 6.60 31.35 6.62
N LEU A 11 7.67 30.59 6.37
CA LEU A 11 8.33 30.54 5.06
C LEU A 11 7.26 30.08 4.06
N GLN A 12 6.74 31.00 3.28
CA GLN A 12 5.90 30.70 2.13
C GLN A 12 6.84 30.09 1.08
N HIS A 13 6.71 28.78 0.84
CA HIS A 13 7.20 28.22 -0.41
C HIS A 13 6.38 28.88 -1.53
N GLU A 14 7.01 29.73 -2.35
CA GLU A 14 6.34 30.51 -3.40
C GLU A 14 5.85 29.66 -4.59
N ASP A 15 6.23 28.39 -4.66
CA ASP A 15 5.69 27.46 -5.64
C ASP A 15 4.76 26.48 -4.92
N GLY A 16 3.45 26.59 -5.20
CA GLY A 16 2.48 25.58 -4.79
C GLY A 16 2.82 24.18 -5.34
N PRO A 17 2.05 23.14 -4.98
CA PRO A 17 2.35 21.78 -5.40
C PRO A 17 2.53 21.67 -6.92
N SER A 18 3.61 20.99 -7.34
CA SER A 18 3.97 20.85 -8.75
C SER A 18 2.75 20.39 -9.59
N PRO A 19 2.47 21.02 -10.74
CA PRO A 19 1.36 20.62 -11.60
C PRO A 19 1.39 19.15 -12.03
N GLU A 20 2.60 18.56 -12.11
CA GLU A 20 2.80 17.15 -12.41
C GLU A 20 2.26 16.24 -11.28
N VAL A 21 2.48 16.63 -10.02
CA VAL A 21 1.99 15.89 -8.85
C VAL A 21 0.46 15.94 -8.78
N ILE A 22 -0.13 17.10 -9.04
CA ILE A 22 -1.60 17.26 -9.08
C ILE A 22 -2.19 16.40 -10.18
N ARG A 23 -1.57 16.39 -11.37
CA ARG A 23 -2.00 15.54 -12.48
C ARG A 23 -1.94 14.06 -12.11
N GLN A 24 -0.87 13.62 -11.45
CA GLN A 24 -0.75 12.22 -11.03
C GLN A 24 -1.80 11.85 -9.97
N LEU A 25 -2.03 12.72 -8.99
CA LEU A 25 -3.11 12.56 -8.02
C LEU A 25 -4.47 12.38 -8.73
N ASP A 26 -4.78 13.25 -9.69
CA ASP A 26 -6.04 13.20 -10.45
C ASP A 26 -6.16 11.90 -11.29
N LEU A 27 -5.05 11.28 -11.70
CA LEU A 27 -5.03 9.96 -12.35
C LEU A 27 -5.18 8.79 -11.35
N ASP A 28 -4.77 8.95 -10.09
CA ASP A 28 -4.84 7.91 -9.06
C ASP A 28 -6.22 7.87 -8.36
N LEU A 29 -6.92 9.00 -8.28
CA LEU A 29 -8.22 9.10 -7.59
C LEU A 29 -9.29 8.13 -8.15
N PRO A 30 -9.54 8.01 -9.46
CA PRO A 30 -10.55 7.06 -9.96
C PRO A 30 -10.23 5.61 -9.62
N ARG A 31 -8.93 5.24 -9.63
CA ARG A 31 -8.43 3.90 -9.30
C ARG A 31 -8.57 3.59 -7.81
N THR A 32 -8.37 4.60 -6.97
CA THR A 32 -8.48 4.51 -5.50
C THR A 32 -9.86 4.00 -5.07
N ALA A 33 -10.91 4.46 -5.75
CA ALA A 33 -12.25 4.09 -5.36
C ALA A 33 -12.69 2.73 -5.91
N GLY A 34 -12.01 2.15 -6.91
CA GLY A 34 -12.08 0.71 -7.24
C GLY A 34 -13.48 0.09 -7.38
N GLY A 35 -14.51 0.88 -7.71
CA GLY A 35 -15.91 0.47 -7.75
C GLY A 35 -16.66 0.47 -6.39
N ASP A 36 -15.98 0.72 -5.27
CA ASP A 36 -16.58 0.87 -3.94
C ASP A 36 -17.32 2.21 -3.82
N LYS A 37 -18.64 2.16 -3.63
CA LYS A 37 -19.51 3.35 -3.54
C LYS A 37 -19.13 4.27 -2.39
N SER A 38 -18.67 3.72 -1.27
CA SER A 38 -18.27 4.50 -0.09
C SER A 38 -17.01 5.30 -0.38
N LEU A 39 -16.03 4.69 -1.07
CA LEU A 39 -14.81 5.39 -1.49
C LEU A 39 -15.07 6.41 -2.60
N GLN A 40 -15.96 6.09 -3.55
CA GLN A 40 -16.37 7.05 -4.59
C GLN A 40 -17.02 8.30 -3.96
N ALA A 41 -17.87 8.11 -2.94
CA ALA A 41 -18.55 9.21 -2.26
C ALA A 41 -17.60 10.17 -1.51
N CYS A 42 -16.38 9.73 -1.19
CA CYS A 42 -15.38 10.55 -0.50
C CYS A 42 -14.24 11.06 -1.40
N ILE A 43 -14.24 10.77 -2.70
CA ILE A 43 -13.09 11.03 -3.57
C ILE A 43 -12.68 12.51 -3.66
N GLY A 44 -13.66 13.43 -3.64
CA GLY A 44 -13.39 14.86 -3.59
C GLY A 44 -12.71 15.29 -2.29
N ARG A 45 -13.07 14.65 -1.16
CA ARG A 45 -12.41 14.87 0.14
C ARG A 45 -10.99 14.31 0.15
N VAL A 46 -10.79 13.11 -0.41
CA VAL A 46 -9.46 12.50 -0.57
C VAL A 46 -8.52 13.44 -1.33
N ARG A 47 -9.00 14.02 -2.43
CA ARG A 47 -8.23 15.02 -3.19
C ARG A 47 -7.83 16.21 -2.32
N GLY A 48 -8.78 16.78 -1.58
CA GLY A 48 -8.52 17.91 -0.67
C GLY A 48 -7.49 17.57 0.41
N MET A 49 -7.61 16.39 1.02
CA MET A 49 -6.68 15.90 2.04
C MET A 49 -5.26 15.74 1.51
N ILE A 50 -5.08 15.18 0.31
CA ILE A 50 -3.73 15.02 -0.28
C ILE A 50 -3.15 16.40 -0.65
N LEU A 51 -3.95 17.32 -1.19
CA LEU A 51 -3.46 18.67 -1.48
C LEU A 51 -3.02 19.40 -0.21
N GLN A 52 -3.78 19.28 0.88
CA GLN A 52 -3.38 19.83 2.17
C GLN A 52 -2.09 19.18 2.69
N HIS A 53 -1.94 17.87 2.51
CA HIS A 53 -0.73 17.15 2.90
C HIS A 53 0.51 17.64 2.13
N LEU A 54 0.38 17.93 0.84
CA LEU A 54 1.47 18.46 0.02
C LEU A 54 2.01 19.80 0.54
N ASP A 55 1.14 20.65 1.07
CA ASP A 55 1.51 21.95 1.63
C ASP A 55 2.16 21.80 3.02
N GLU A 56 1.73 20.81 3.82
CA GLU A 56 2.21 20.61 5.20
C GLU A 56 3.47 19.74 5.32
N ASP A 57 3.64 18.76 4.44
CA ASP A 57 4.81 17.85 4.41
C ASP A 57 5.41 17.75 2.99
N PRO A 58 6.11 18.80 2.51
CA PRO A 58 6.68 18.83 1.17
C PRO A 58 7.85 17.85 0.98
N GLU A 59 8.47 17.38 2.08
CA GLU A 59 9.53 16.37 2.02
C GLU A 59 8.97 15.00 1.64
N LEU A 60 7.85 14.61 2.26
CA LEU A 60 7.15 13.38 1.88
C LEU A 60 6.48 13.54 0.52
N GLY A 61 5.80 14.67 0.34
CA GLY A 61 5.01 14.98 -0.84
C GLY A 61 3.88 13.97 -1.06
N TYR A 62 3.62 13.66 -2.32
CA TYR A 62 2.64 12.63 -2.69
C TYR A 62 3.36 11.40 -3.25
N CYS A 63 3.08 10.24 -2.68
CA CYS A 63 3.51 8.95 -3.19
C CYS A 63 2.30 8.12 -3.61
N GLN A 64 2.45 7.35 -4.69
CA GLN A 64 1.42 6.43 -5.15
C GLN A 64 1.03 5.46 -4.01
N GLY A 65 -0.28 5.27 -3.82
CA GLY A 65 -0.84 4.50 -2.71
C GLY A 65 -1.36 5.35 -1.55
N MET A 66 -0.85 6.58 -1.37
CA MET A 66 -1.32 7.47 -0.29
C MET A 66 -2.79 7.89 -0.45
N THR A 67 -3.32 7.91 -1.67
CA THR A 67 -4.76 8.13 -1.90
C THR A 67 -5.62 7.04 -1.27
N LEU A 68 -5.16 5.78 -1.27
CA LEU A 68 -5.88 4.65 -0.64
C LEU A 68 -5.91 4.84 0.88
N VAL A 69 -4.79 5.23 1.48
CA VAL A 69 -4.71 5.54 2.91
C VAL A 69 -5.65 6.69 3.24
N ALA A 70 -5.56 7.82 2.53
CA ALA A 70 -6.43 8.98 2.73
C ALA A 70 -7.92 8.64 2.55
N ALA A 71 -8.26 7.73 1.62
CA ALA A 71 -9.62 7.29 1.40
C ALA A 71 -10.21 6.53 2.60
N VAL A 72 -9.41 5.74 3.33
CA VAL A 72 -9.86 5.09 4.56
C VAL A 72 -10.23 6.11 5.63
N PHE A 73 -9.37 7.11 5.86
CA PHE A 73 -9.65 8.19 6.81
C PHE A 73 -10.86 9.04 6.39
N ALA A 74 -10.99 9.35 5.10
CA ALA A 74 -12.12 10.11 4.55
C ALA A 74 -13.46 9.34 4.59
N ALA A 75 -13.41 8.00 4.65
CA ALA A 75 -14.56 7.13 4.84
C ALA A 75 -14.90 6.93 6.32
N ALA A 76 -13.90 6.98 7.21
CA ALA A 76 -14.10 6.78 8.65
C ALA A 76 -14.84 7.95 9.32
N ILE A 77 -14.52 9.19 8.93
CA ILE A 77 -15.07 10.39 9.56
C ILE A 77 -15.16 11.55 8.56
N GLN A 78 -15.99 12.55 8.86
CA GLN A 78 -16.10 13.77 8.06
C GLN A 78 -15.05 14.81 8.44
N ASP A 79 -14.79 15.73 7.51
CA ASP A 79 -13.84 16.85 7.62
C ASP A 79 -14.29 17.86 8.70
N PRO A 80 -13.41 18.49 9.52
CA PRO A 80 -11.93 18.57 9.46
C PRO A 80 -11.15 17.45 10.16
N GLU A 81 -11.82 16.49 10.80
CA GLU A 81 -11.16 15.50 11.66
C GLU A 81 -10.44 14.40 10.87
N ALA A 82 -10.97 14.05 9.69
CA ALA A 82 -10.38 13.04 8.81
C ALA A 82 -8.93 13.37 8.43
N TYR A 83 -8.66 14.63 8.06
CA TYR A 83 -7.32 15.06 7.70
C TYR A 83 -6.35 15.01 8.89
N LYS A 84 -6.77 15.46 10.08
CA LYS A 84 -5.90 15.46 11.26
C LYS A 84 -5.46 14.04 11.63
N ARG A 85 -6.40 13.09 11.63
CA ARG A 85 -6.14 11.67 11.87
C ARG A 85 -5.21 11.08 10.82
N PHE A 86 -5.48 11.36 9.53
CA PHE A 86 -4.61 10.97 8.42
C PHE A 86 -3.19 11.52 8.58
N ALA A 87 -3.03 12.82 8.81
CA ALA A 87 -1.74 13.47 8.96
C ALA A 87 -0.97 12.95 10.17
N ALA A 88 -1.66 12.70 11.29
CA ALA A 88 -1.07 12.10 12.49
C ALA A 88 -0.56 10.67 12.21
N PHE A 89 -1.37 9.83 11.57
CA PHE A 89 -0.97 8.48 11.19
C PHE A 89 0.19 8.48 10.18
N VAL A 90 0.07 9.24 9.09
CA VAL A 90 1.12 9.34 8.07
C VAL A 90 2.42 9.82 8.69
N LYS A 91 2.40 10.79 9.61
CA LYS A 91 3.61 11.24 10.31
C LYS A 91 4.33 10.10 11.07
N GLN A 92 3.58 9.19 11.68
CA GLN A 92 4.14 8.03 12.40
C GLN A 92 4.81 7.03 11.45
N VAL A 93 4.24 6.82 10.26
CA VAL A 93 4.69 5.81 9.30
C VAL A 93 5.30 6.40 8.02
N ARG A 94 5.63 7.71 7.99
CA ARG A 94 6.04 8.42 6.75
C ARG A 94 7.26 7.82 6.07
N GLY A 95 8.13 7.15 6.82
CA GLY A 95 9.26 6.41 6.26
C GLY A 95 8.89 5.23 5.36
N LEU A 96 7.61 4.87 5.25
CA LEU A 96 7.10 3.98 4.19
C LEU A 96 7.09 4.65 2.82
N TRP A 97 6.96 5.98 2.74
CA TRP A 97 6.89 6.72 1.47
C TRP A 97 8.04 7.72 1.24
N LEU A 98 8.87 7.98 2.26
CA LEU A 98 10.06 8.81 2.11
C LEU A 98 11.05 8.21 1.08
N PRO A 99 11.84 9.06 0.40
CA PRO A 99 12.90 8.59 -0.47
C PRO A 99 13.81 7.55 0.20
N GLY A 100 14.01 6.40 -0.46
CA GLY A 100 14.78 5.27 0.06
C GLY A 100 14.00 4.32 0.97
N PHE A 101 12.71 4.56 1.23
CA PHE A 101 11.81 3.68 1.98
C PHE A 101 12.37 3.19 3.34
N PRO A 102 12.84 4.11 4.21
CA PRO A 102 13.57 3.75 5.41
C PRO A 102 12.81 2.82 6.37
N LEU A 103 11.46 2.81 6.33
CA LEU A 103 10.64 1.90 7.15
C LEU A 103 10.13 0.65 6.41
N LEU A 104 10.24 0.59 5.09
CA LEU A 104 9.70 -0.55 4.34
C LEU A 104 10.57 -1.80 4.52
N MET A 105 11.89 -1.63 4.44
CA MET A 105 12.84 -2.73 4.63
C MET A 105 12.84 -3.28 6.06
N PRO A 106 12.87 -2.45 7.14
CA PRO A 106 12.66 -2.95 8.51
C PRO A 106 11.32 -3.65 8.70
N CYS A 107 10.25 -3.13 8.08
CA CYS A 107 8.93 -3.76 8.13
C CYS A 107 8.95 -5.17 7.51
N MET A 108 9.56 -5.34 6.33
CA MET A 108 9.70 -6.67 5.71
C MET A 108 10.54 -7.64 6.55
N SER A 109 11.68 -7.21 7.08
CA SER A 109 12.51 -8.08 7.92
C SER A 109 11.80 -8.46 9.21
N GLY A 110 11.18 -7.49 9.88
CA GLY A 110 10.37 -7.74 11.08
C GLY A 110 9.22 -8.70 10.79
N PHE A 111 8.61 -8.61 9.61
CA PHE A 111 7.53 -9.50 9.19
C PHE A 111 8.03 -10.93 9.06
N GLU A 112 9.17 -11.13 8.40
CA GLU A 112 9.78 -12.45 8.26
C GLU A 112 10.15 -13.05 9.62
N VAL A 113 10.64 -12.25 10.56
CA VAL A 113 10.91 -12.70 11.94
C VAL A 113 9.65 -13.24 12.61
N LEU A 114 8.53 -12.51 12.52
CA LEU A 114 7.25 -12.95 13.08
C LEU A 114 6.67 -14.17 12.35
N ALA A 115 6.86 -14.24 11.03
CA ALA A 115 6.25 -15.25 10.18
C ALA A 115 7.06 -16.55 10.12
N ARG A 116 8.35 -16.56 10.44
CA ARG A 116 9.29 -17.67 10.15
C ARG A 116 8.84 -19.06 10.65
N GLU A 117 8.07 -19.11 11.74
CA GLU A 117 7.61 -20.37 12.35
C GLU A 117 6.19 -20.75 11.93
N ARG A 118 5.50 -19.90 11.16
CA ARG A 118 4.15 -20.16 10.67
C ARG A 118 4.16 -21.16 9.53
N ALA A 119 3.21 -22.10 9.53
CA ALA A 119 3.19 -23.14 8.50
C ALA A 119 2.93 -22.55 7.11
N TRP A 120 2.06 -21.53 7.00
CA TRP A 120 1.84 -20.81 5.74
C TRP A 120 3.12 -20.14 5.21
N PHE A 121 3.97 -19.57 6.08
CA PHE A 121 5.20 -18.91 5.63
C PHE A 121 6.27 -19.91 5.17
N ILE A 122 6.38 -21.04 5.87
CA ILE A 122 7.21 -22.16 5.43
C ILE A 122 6.73 -22.67 4.07
N HIS A 123 5.41 -22.78 3.87
CA HIS A 123 4.81 -23.16 2.59
C HIS A 123 5.12 -22.16 1.48
N PHE A 124 5.01 -20.85 1.74
CA PHE A 124 5.37 -19.79 0.79
C PHE A 124 6.82 -19.93 0.35
N THR A 125 7.72 -20.11 1.32
CA THR A 125 9.16 -20.27 1.06
C THR A 125 9.43 -21.51 0.20
N ARG A 126 8.74 -22.63 0.44
CA ARG A 126 8.86 -23.86 -0.37
C ARG A 126 8.38 -23.68 -1.80
N LEU A 127 7.38 -22.83 -2.02
CA LEU A 127 6.86 -22.48 -3.34
C LEU A 127 7.62 -21.31 -4.01
N GLY A 128 8.64 -20.75 -3.35
CA GLY A 128 9.42 -19.62 -3.87
C GLY A 128 8.73 -18.25 -3.76
N VAL A 129 7.64 -18.16 -3.00
CA VAL A 129 6.97 -16.88 -2.69
C VAL A 129 7.76 -16.15 -1.60
N ARG A 130 8.21 -14.93 -1.91
CA ARG A 130 8.98 -14.07 -1.01
C ARG A 130 8.11 -12.93 -0.47
N SER A 131 8.45 -12.43 0.72
CA SER A 131 7.72 -11.34 1.40
C SER A 131 7.64 -10.06 0.54
N ASP A 132 8.71 -9.75 -0.18
CA ASP A 132 8.81 -8.60 -1.09
C ASP A 132 7.81 -8.65 -2.25
N MET A 133 7.25 -9.81 -2.59
CA MET A 133 6.29 -9.95 -3.68
C MET A 133 4.88 -9.45 -3.33
N PHE A 134 4.52 -9.39 -2.04
CA PHE A 134 3.16 -9.06 -1.62
C PHE A 134 3.09 -8.01 -0.51
N LEU A 135 4.09 -7.95 0.38
CA LEU A 135 4.02 -7.12 1.58
C LEU A 135 4.08 -5.62 1.30
N PRO A 136 4.94 -5.12 0.37
CA PRO A 136 4.97 -3.69 0.06
C PRO A 136 3.63 -3.12 -0.37
N GLN A 137 2.86 -3.89 -1.16
CA GLN A 137 1.51 -3.49 -1.56
C GLN A 137 0.59 -3.32 -0.35
N ALA A 138 0.61 -4.28 0.57
CA ALA A 138 -0.21 -4.23 1.77
C ALA A 138 0.15 -3.01 2.65
N MET A 139 1.44 -2.76 2.86
CA MET A 139 1.92 -1.67 3.72
C MET A 139 1.64 -0.29 3.13
N LEU A 140 1.98 -0.08 1.87
CA LEU A 140 1.85 1.24 1.21
C LEU A 140 0.40 1.62 0.92
N SER A 141 -0.52 0.65 0.91
CA SER A 141 -1.95 0.88 0.74
C SER A 141 -2.76 0.74 2.03
N MET A 142 -2.10 0.53 3.18
CA MET A 142 -2.77 0.25 4.46
C MET A 142 -3.83 -0.86 4.33
N PHE A 143 -3.47 -1.96 3.69
CA PHE A 143 -4.29 -3.15 3.49
C PHE A 143 -5.60 -2.96 2.69
N VAL A 144 -5.82 -1.83 2.00
CA VAL A 144 -7.03 -1.62 1.19
C VAL A 144 -7.21 -2.68 0.10
N ASN A 145 -6.12 -3.31 -0.33
CA ASN A 145 -6.12 -4.41 -1.29
C ASN A 145 -6.25 -5.81 -0.66
N TRP A 146 -6.16 -5.92 0.67
CA TRP A 146 -6.23 -7.19 1.41
C TRP A 146 -7.51 -7.31 2.22
N LEU A 147 -8.04 -6.20 2.72
CA LEU A 147 -9.18 -6.17 3.62
C LEU A 147 -10.37 -5.47 2.94
N PRO A 148 -11.60 -5.99 3.15
CA PRO A 148 -12.81 -5.19 2.94
C PRO A 148 -12.72 -3.87 3.72
N LEU A 149 -13.19 -2.77 3.11
CA LEU A 149 -13.12 -1.44 3.73
C LEU A 149 -13.70 -1.42 5.15
N MET A 150 -14.85 -2.08 5.35
CA MET A 150 -15.48 -2.15 6.66
C MET A 150 -14.57 -2.81 7.70
N MET A 151 -13.88 -3.90 7.39
CA MET A 151 -12.93 -4.53 8.33
C MET A 151 -11.79 -3.58 8.69
N LEU A 152 -11.25 -2.87 7.69
CA LEU A 152 -10.17 -1.91 7.89
C LEU A 152 -10.61 -0.72 8.76
N LEU A 153 -11.83 -0.23 8.59
CA LEU A 153 -12.40 0.84 9.44
C LEU A 153 -12.54 0.41 10.90
N HIS A 154 -12.88 -0.86 11.18
CA HIS A 154 -12.91 -1.37 12.55
C HIS A 154 -11.51 -1.46 13.16
N CYS A 155 -10.48 -1.72 12.34
CA CYS A 155 -9.10 -1.79 12.81
C CYS A 155 -8.37 -0.43 12.82
N LEU A 156 -9.04 0.64 12.39
CA LEU A 156 -8.39 1.93 12.15
C LEU A 156 -7.79 2.54 13.42
N SER A 157 -8.50 2.51 14.55
CA SER A 157 -7.98 3.05 15.81
C SER A 157 -6.72 2.32 16.27
N PHE A 158 -6.70 0.99 16.11
CA PHE A 158 -5.52 0.18 16.43
C PHE A 158 -4.31 0.56 15.56
N LEU A 159 -4.52 0.84 14.27
CA LEU A 159 -3.46 1.35 13.40
C LEU A 159 -2.99 2.76 13.79
N GLU A 160 -3.91 3.63 14.20
CA GLU A 160 -3.59 4.99 14.63
C GLU A 160 -2.78 5.03 15.92
N ASP A 161 -3.09 4.13 16.87
CA ASP A 161 -2.48 4.10 18.19
C ASP A 161 -1.05 3.54 18.15
N PHE A 162 -0.76 2.60 17.24
CA PHE A 162 0.50 1.86 17.25
C PHE A 162 1.31 1.88 15.94
N GLY A 163 0.80 2.53 14.89
CA GLY A 163 1.54 2.78 13.65
C GLY A 163 2.14 1.53 13.00
N LEU A 164 3.47 1.53 12.81
CA LEU A 164 4.17 0.48 12.07
C LEU A 164 4.09 -0.90 12.74
N ALA A 165 4.10 -0.97 14.07
CA ALA A 165 3.99 -2.23 14.80
C ALA A 165 2.60 -2.87 14.60
N ALA A 166 1.54 -2.06 14.61
CA ALA A 166 0.19 -2.54 14.30
C ALA A 166 0.06 -2.98 12.84
N LEU A 167 0.65 -2.25 11.87
CA LEU A 167 0.69 -2.70 10.47
C LEU A 167 1.35 -4.08 10.37
N LEU A 168 2.47 -4.27 11.04
CA LEU A 168 3.22 -5.52 11.01
C LEU A 168 2.44 -6.70 11.62
N SER A 169 1.94 -6.51 12.84
CA SER A 169 1.18 -7.53 13.57
C SER A 169 -0.10 -7.88 12.83
N MET A 170 -0.80 -6.88 12.26
CA MET A 170 -2.03 -7.12 11.51
C MET A 170 -1.79 -7.89 10.20
N ALA A 171 -0.65 -7.70 9.52
CA ALA A 171 -0.31 -8.50 8.34
C ALA A 171 -0.16 -10.00 8.67
N VAL A 172 0.57 -10.31 9.75
CA VAL A 172 0.76 -11.70 10.20
C VAL A 172 -0.56 -12.29 10.68
N ALA A 173 -1.31 -11.56 11.51
CA ALA A 173 -2.61 -11.99 12.01
C ALA A 173 -3.61 -12.26 10.87
N PHE A 174 -3.59 -11.45 9.82
CA PHE A 174 -4.45 -11.63 8.66
C PHE A 174 -4.10 -12.89 7.87
N LEU A 175 -2.81 -13.19 7.69
CA LEU A 175 -2.39 -14.43 7.02
C LEU A 175 -2.62 -15.67 7.90
N ASP A 176 -2.45 -15.55 9.22
CA ASP A 176 -2.80 -16.59 10.19
C ASP A 176 -4.30 -16.94 10.15
N LEU A 177 -5.17 -15.99 9.81
CA LEU A 177 -6.61 -16.25 9.63
C LEU A 177 -6.93 -17.03 8.35
N HIS A 178 -6.09 -16.88 7.33
CA HIS A 178 -6.27 -17.52 6.03
C HIS A 178 -5.36 -18.74 5.84
N GLU A 179 -4.67 -19.18 6.89
CA GLU A 179 -3.67 -20.25 6.84
C GLU A 179 -4.19 -21.50 6.13
N ALA A 180 -5.38 -21.99 6.46
CA ALA A 180 -5.96 -23.17 5.83
C ALA A 180 -6.07 -23.01 4.29
N ARG A 181 -6.65 -21.89 3.83
CA ARG A 181 -6.81 -21.59 2.41
C ARG A 181 -5.46 -21.40 1.71
N LEU A 182 -4.48 -20.83 2.38
CA LEU A 182 -3.13 -20.61 1.85
C LEU A 182 -2.36 -21.92 1.70
N LEU A 183 -2.49 -22.84 2.65
CA LEU A 183 -1.84 -24.15 2.64
C LEU A 183 -2.44 -25.11 1.60
N GLU A 184 -3.70 -24.89 1.20
CA GLU A 184 -4.36 -25.67 0.15
C GLU A 184 -3.78 -25.43 -1.25
N GLN A 185 -3.07 -24.31 -1.46
CA GLN A 185 -2.56 -23.94 -2.79
C GLN A 185 -1.28 -24.73 -3.12
N PRO A 186 -1.27 -25.57 -4.16
CA PRO A 186 -0.16 -26.47 -4.48
C PRO A 186 0.96 -25.80 -5.28
N THR A 187 0.68 -24.69 -5.95
CA THR A 187 1.61 -24.02 -6.88
C THR A 187 1.84 -22.56 -6.52
N PHE A 188 2.94 -21.99 -7.05
CA PHE A 188 3.25 -20.58 -6.91
C PHE A 188 2.12 -19.70 -7.46
N GLU A 189 1.63 -20.01 -8.66
CA GLU A 189 0.60 -19.24 -9.35
C GLU A 189 -0.72 -19.21 -8.57
N GLU A 190 -1.21 -20.37 -8.10
CA GLU A 190 -2.45 -20.48 -7.33
C GLU A 190 -2.35 -19.77 -5.97
N LEU A 191 -1.17 -19.83 -5.34
CA LEU A 191 -0.92 -19.12 -4.09
C LEU A 191 -0.94 -17.60 -4.29
N MET A 192 -0.28 -17.11 -5.34
CA MET A 192 -0.26 -15.69 -5.67
C MET A 192 -1.66 -15.18 -6.06
N GLU A 193 -2.45 -15.97 -6.79
CA GLU A 193 -3.87 -15.66 -7.07
C GLU A 193 -4.69 -15.59 -5.77
N THR A 194 -4.48 -16.52 -4.85
CA THR A 194 -5.14 -16.52 -3.55
C THR A 194 -4.79 -15.28 -2.72
N LEU A 195 -3.51 -14.89 -2.69
CA LEU A 195 -3.04 -13.68 -2.01
C LEU A 195 -3.70 -12.41 -2.58
N GLN A 196 -3.88 -12.33 -3.90
CA GLN A 196 -4.61 -11.23 -4.54
C GLN A 196 -6.11 -11.24 -4.23
N GLY A 197 -6.69 -12.44 -4.08
CA GLY A 197 -8.10 -12.65 -3.77
C GLY A 197 -8.48 -12.48 -2.30
N LEU A 198 -7.53 -12.18 -1.41
CA LEU A 198 -7.80 -12.11 0.04
C LEU A 198 -8.84 -11.04 0.42
N LYS A 199 -8.94 -9.95 -0.35
CA LYS A 199 -9.97 -8.91 -0.14
C LYS A 199 -11.39 -9.44 -0.18
N GLN A 200 -11.63 -10.53 -0.90
CA GLN A 200 -12.94 -11.15 -1.04
C GLN A 200 -13.22 -12.20 0.05
N ALA A 201 -12.23 -12.52 0.88
CA ALA A 201 -12.39 -13.47 1.95
C ALA A 201 -13.25 -12.88 3.09
N GLU A 202 -14.15 -13.71 3.61
CA GLU A 202 -14.93 -13.35 4.80
C GLU A 202 -14.02 -13.37 6.03
N GLY A 203 -14.18 -12.40 6.92
CA GLY A 203 -13.41 -12.32 8.15
C GLY A 203 -14.16 -11.58 9.24
N CYS A 204 -13.90 -11.96 10.49
CA CYS A 204 -14.43 -11.27 11.66
C CYS A 204 -13.42 -10.17 12.08
N PRO A 205 -13.80 -8.87 12.07
CA PRO A 205 -12.91 -7.79 12.49
C PRO A 205 -12.35 -8.00 13.91
N SER A 206 -13.19 -8.47 14.85
CA SER A 206 -12.80 -8.67 16.24
C SER A 206 -11.75 -9.78 16.40
N GLU A 207 -11.83 -10.84 15.60
CA GLU A 207 -10.83 -11.91 15.62
C GLU A 207 -9.50 -11.43 15.03
N LEU A 208 -9.53 -10.66 13.94
CA LEU A 208 -8.33 -10.04 13.38
C LEU A 208 -7.65 -9.12 14.40
N LEU A 209 -8.43 -8.25 15.04
CA LEU A 209 -7.93 -7.35 16.07
C LEU A 209 -7.35 -8.12 17.26
N LEU A 210 -8.06 -9.12 17.78
CA LEU A 210 -7.58 -9.92 18.89
C LEU A 210 -6.22 -10.59 18.59
N ARG A 211 -6.06 -11.14 17.38
CA ARG A 211 -4.79 -11.75 16.96
C ARG A 211 -3.69 -10.70 16.77
N ALA A 212 -4.03 -9.56 16.16
CA ALA A 212 -3.08 -8.48 15.96
C ALA A 212 -2.62 -7.87 17.31
N GLU A 213 -3.51 -7.67 18.27
CA GLU A 213 -3.18 -7.21 19.62
C GLU A 213 -2.25 -8.19 20.34
N ARG A 214 -2.47 -9.50 20.19
CA ARG A 214 -1.61 -10.54 20.78
C ARG A 214 -0.19 -10.52 20.22
N GLY A 215 -0.02 -10.24 18.92
CA GLY A 215 1.28 -10.18 18.26
C GLY A 215 2.03 -8.85 18.40
N MET A 216 1.47 -7.87 19.12
CA MET A 216 2.03 -6.51 19.22
C MET A 216 3.38 -6.46 19.92
N ALA A 217 3.59 -7.29 20.95
CA ALA A 217 4.83 -7.31 21.71
C ALA A 217 5.98 -7.77 20.82
N GLU A 218 5.79 -8.88 20.12
CA GLU A 218 6.76 -9.45 19.19
C GLU A 218 6.99 -8.51 18.00
N ALA A 219 5.93 -7.88 17.48
CA ALA A 219 6.05 -6.93 16.38
C ALA A 219 6.88 -5.69 16.76
N SER A 220 6.69 -5.18 17.98
CA SER A 220 7.47 -4.04 18.49
C SER A 220 8.94 -4.43 18.67
N GLU A 221 9.22 -5.58 19.28
CA GLU A 221 10.57 -6.10 19.47
C GLU A 221 11.30 -6.31 18.13
N ALA A 222 10.61 -6.89 17.13
CA ALA A 222 11.16 -7.11 15.80
C ALA A 222 11.55 -5.79 15.11
N LEU A 223 10.73 -4.74 15.24
CA LEU A 223 11.03 -3.43 14.67
C LEU A 223 12.16 -2.69 15.40
N GLU A 224 12.26 -2.85 16.72
CA GLU A 224 13.38 -2.29 17.51
C GLU A 224 14.71 -2.96 17.14
N ALA A 225 14.72 -4.28 16.98
CA ALA A 225 15.90 -5.03 16.57
C ALA A 225 16.44 -4.57 15.19
N GLU A 226 15.54 -4.28 14.25
CA GLU A 226 15.91 -3.78 12.91
C GLU A 226 16.46 -2.35 12.91
N GLN A 227 16.03 -1.49 13.83
CA GLN A 227 16.51 -0.10 13.94
C GLN A 227 17.96 -0.03 14.45
N ILE A 228 18.42 -1.05 15.17
CA ILE A 228 19.78 -1.11 15.72
C ILE A 228 20.81 -1.43 14.62
N VAL A 229 20.40 -2.06 13.51
CA VAL A 229 21.30 -2.43 12.42
C VAL A 229 21.71 -1.18 11.63
N PRO A 230 22.99 -0.77 11.63
CA PRO A 230 23.43 0.40 10.88
C PRO A 230 23.26 0.14 9.39
N ARG A 231 22.29 0.81 8.77
CA ARG A 231 22.11 0.78 7.32
C ARG A 231 22.86 1.95 6.69
N PRO A 232 23.50 1.77 5.53
CA PRO A 232 24.23 2.85 4.88
C PRO A 232 23.33 4.08 4.71
N SER A 233 23.87 5.23 5.12
CA SER A 233 23.19 6.53 5.15
C SER A 233 22.61 6.88 3.78
N HIS A 234 21.31 7.18 3.78
CA HIS A 234 20.45 7.40 2.61
C HIS A 234 20.70 8.77 1.94
N GLY A 235 21.89 8.95 1.35
CA GLY A 235 22.23 10.12 0.54
C GLY A 235 21.84 10.01 -0.94
N ARG A 236 21.31 8.86 -1.38
CA ARG A 236 21.28 8.47 -2.80
C ARG A 236 19.95 8.68 -3.54
N PHE A 237 18.90 9.10 -2.84
CA PHE A 237 17.55 9.13 -3.39
C PHE A 237 16.92 10.51 -3.26
N LYS A 238 16.22 10.94 -4.31
CA LYS A 238 15.53 12.23 -4.38
C LYS A 238 14.08 12.03 -4.79
N ARG A 239 13.23 12.98 -4.39
CA ARG A 239 11.85 13.05 -4.88
C ARG A 239 11.83 13.82 -6.21
N LYS A 240 11.17 13.26 -7.22
CA LYS A 240 10.84 13.95 -8.48
C LYS A 240 9.34 13.79 -8.74
N GLY A 241 8.56 14.82 -8.44
CA GLY A 241 7.10 14.75 -8.48
C GLY A 241 6.57 13.66 -7.53
N SER A 242 5.77 12.74 -8.05
CA SER A 242 5.25 11.59 -7.29
C SER A 242 6.24 10.44 -7.13
N GLN A 243 7.42 10.53 -7.74
CA GLN A 243 8.36 9.41 -7.92
C GLN A 243 9.59 9.53 -7.00
N VAL A 244 10.08 8.41 -6.47
CA VAL A 244 11.39 8.34 -5.80
C VAL A 244 12.37 7.94 -6.88
N VAL A 245 13.44 8.72 -7.06
CA VAL A 245 14.49 8.44 -8.05
C VAL A 245 15.84 8.29 -7.36
N ASP A 246 16.75 7.52 -7.95
CA ASP A 246 18.16 7.48 -7.55
C ASP A 246 18.99 8.67 -8.09
N GLU A 247 20.29 8.67 -7.81
CA GLU A 247 21.27 9.67 -8.29
C GLU A 247 21.34 9.79 -9.82
N GLU A 248 21.00 8.72 -10.54
CA GLU A 248 20.99 8.66 -12.01
C GLU A 248 19.62 9.09 -12.59
N GLY A 249 18.65 9.41 -11.73
CA GLY A 249 17.31 9.81 -12.11
C GLY A 249 16.40 8.63 -12.48
N LYS A 250 16.81 7.39 -12.20
CA LYS A 250 16.03 6.19 -12.44
C LYS A 250 14.94 6.06 -11.37
N GLU A 251 13.72 5.83 -11.83
CA GLU A 251 12.54 5.66 -10.98
C GLU A 251 12.64 4.36 -10.15
N ILE A 252 12.46 4.50 -8.84
CA ILE A 252 12.41 3.39 -7.88
C ILE A 252 10.96 2.94 -7.63
N LEU A 253 9.99 3.83 -7.87
CA LEU A 253 8.55 3.57 -7.95
C LEU A 253 8.09 3.91 -9.36
N ALA A 254 8.46 3.11 -10.37
CA ALA A 254 8.02 3.30 -11.74
C ALA A 254 6.50 3.57 -11.83
N SER A 255 6.11 4.51 -12.69
CA SER A 255 4.73 4.81 -13.11
C SER A 255 3.90 3.57 -13.53
N SER A 256 4.53 2.41 -13.71
CA SER A 256 3.93 1.09 -13.93
C SER A 256 3.47 0.36 -12.64
N GLY A 257 3.54 0.98 -11.47
CA GLY A 257 3.03 0.46 -10.20
C GLY A 257 4.07 -0.23 -9.32
N LEU A 258 3.60 -0.85 -8.23
CA LEU A 258 4.40 -1.44 -7.15
C LEU A 258 5.46 -2.47 -7.61
N GLY A 259 5.33 -3.06 -8.80
CA GLY A 259 6.28 -4.06 -9.33
C GLY A 259 7.71 -3.57 -9.47
N SER A 260 7.92 -2.31 -9.86
CA SER A 260 9.27 -1.70 -9.94
C SER A 260 9.92 -1.48 -8.57
N THR A 261 9.11 -1.20 -7.56
CA THR A 261 9.54 -1.11 -6.16
C THR A 261 9.92 -2.47 -5.62
N ILE A 262 9.18 -3.52 -6.00
CA ILE A 262 9.52 -4.92 -5.68
C ILE A 262 10.85 -5.33 -6.33
N GLU A 263 11.08 -4.97 -7.60
CA GLU A 263 12.37 -5.22 -8.28
C GLU A 263 13.54 -4.50 -7.59
N TRP A 264 13.34 -3.26 -7.16
CA TRP A 264 14.38 -2.51 -6.44
C TRP A 264 14.61 -3.04 -5.02
N ILE A 265 13.55 -3.34 -4.26
CA ILE A 265 13.66 -4.00 -2.95
C ILE A 265 14.44 -5.31 -3.08
N SER A 266 14.11 -6.10 -4.10
CA SER A 266 14.82 -7.35 -4.42
C SER A 266 16.31 -7.11 -4.69
N SER A 267 16.69 -5.95 -5.24
CA SER A 267 18.10 -5.60 -5.52
C SER A 267 18.89 -5.16 -4.28
N GLN A 268 18.22 -4.70 -3.22
CA GLN A 268 18.85 -4.20 -1.98
C GLN A 268 19.05 -5.29 -0.91
N THR A 269 18.46 -6.47 -1.09
CA THR A 269 18.53 -7.60 -0.15
C THR A 269 19.73 -8.51 -0.46
N SER A 270 20.95 -8.03 -0.20
CA SER A 270 22.20 -8.77 -0.47
C SER A 270 22.57 -9.80 0.61
N SER A 271 21.88 -10.95 0.62
CA SER A 271 22.50 -12.26 0.94
C SER A 271 21.53 -13.41 0.64
N SER A 272 21.90 -14.27 -0.32
CA SER A 272 21.23 -15.52 -0.76
C SER A 272 20.12 -15.45 -1.81
N ILE A 273 19.73 -14.28 -2.31
CA ILE A 273 18.61 -14.12 -3.26
C ILE A 273 19.06 -14.02 -4.74
N SER A 274 20.32 -13.64 -5.02
CA SER A 274 20.82 -13.40 -6.39
C SER A 274 21.15 -14.66 -7.19
N ASP A 275 21.56 -15.75 -6.54
CA ASP A 275 22.19 -16.88 -7.24
C ASP A 275 21.19 -17.81 -7.91
N TRP A 276 19.93 -17.81 -7.45
CA TRP A 276 18.84 -18.55 -8.09
C TRP A 276 18.12 -17.72 -9.18
N TRP A 277 18.12 -16.38 -9.05
CA TRP A 277 17.37 -15.45 -9.90
C TRP A 277 17.91 -15.33 -11.33
N GLN A 278 19.18 -15.66 -11.57
CA GLN A 278 19.77 -15.68 -12.92
C GLN A 278 19.43 -16.94 -13.74
N GLY A 279 18.85 -17.98 -13.11
CA GLY A 279 18.65 -19.30 -13.73
C GLY A 279 17.28 -19.56 -14.34
N THR A 280 16.24 -18.81 -14.00
CA THR A 280 14.86 -19.12 -14.42
C THR A 280 14.29 -17.98 -15.28
N GLY A 281 13.98 -18.29 -16.55
CA GLY A 281 13.43 -17.37 -17.55
C GLY A 281 12.00 -16.85 -17.28
N LEU A 282 11.64 -16.57 -16.02
CA LEU A 282 10.33 -16.08 -15.57
C LEU A 282 10.20 -14.54 -15.55
N ARG A 283 11.02 -13.82 -16.32
CA ARG A 283 10.85 -12.36 -16.48
C ARG A 283 9.52 -11.97 -17.14
N SER A 284 8.92 -12.84 -17.96
CA SER A 284 7.72 -12.52 -18.73
C SER A 284 6.41 -12.63 -17.94
N SER A 285 6.34 -13.53 -16.95
CA SER A 285 5.12 -13.76 -16.17
C SER A 285 4.90 -12.67 -15.12
N LEU A 286 5.95 -12.21 -14.42
CA LEU A 286 5.83 -11.16 -13.39
C LEU A 286 5.51 -9.76 -13.96
N LEU A 287 6.05 -9.40 -15.13
CA LEU A 287 5.72 -8.14 -15.80
C LEU A 287 4.28 -8.13 -16.32
N GLY A 288 3.76 -9.28 -16.79
CA GLY A 288 2.33 -9.42 -17.09
C GLY A 288 1.45 -9.35 -15.83
N TRP A 289 1.93 -9.90 -14.72
CA TRP A 289 1.22 -9.99 -13.44
C TRP A 289 1.10 -8.64 -12.71
N ALA A 290 2.11 -7.78 -12.79
CA ALA A 290 2.04 -6.40 -12.29
C ALA A 290 1.14 -5.50 -13.16
N PHE A 291 1.05 -5.76 -14.47
CA PHE A 291 0.19 -5.01 -15.40
C PHE A 291 -1.31 -5.31 -15.25
N LEU A 292 -1.67 -6.54 -14.83
CA LEU A 292 -3.07 -6.96 -14.65
C LEU A 292 -3.82 -6.22 -13.53
N GLN A 293 -3.13 -5.46 -12.66
CA GLN A 293 -3.77 -4.59 -11.67
C GLN A 293 -4.00 -3.14 -12.16
N CYS A 294 -3.50 -2.77 -13.35
CA CYS A 294 -3.69 -1.44 -13.94
C CYS A 294 -4.71 -1.39 -15.07
N GLU A 295 -5.13 -2.52 -15.62
CA GLU A 295 -6.32 -2.57 -16.47
C GLU A 295 -7.56 -2.78 -15.59
N ALA A 296 -8.25 -1.68 -15.27
CA ALA A 296 -9.70 -1.78 -15.17
C ALA A 296 -10.19 -2.53 -16.42
N PRO A 297 -11.18 -3.43 -16.34
CA PRO A 297 -11.72 -4.01 -17.55
C PRO A 297 -12.17 -2.84 -18.42
N SER A 298 -11.40 -2.56 -19.48
CA SER A 298 -11.95 -1.88 -20.63
C SER A 298 -13.14 -2.74 -20.98
N VAL A 299 -14.32 -2.14 -20.90
CA VAL A 299 -15.59 -2.76 -21.26
C VAL A 299 -15.35 -3.42 -22.61
N SER A 300 -15.15 -4.74 -22.59
CA SER A 300 -14.85 -5.46 -23.81
C SER A 300 -16.08 -5.34 -24.66
N SER A 301 -15.87 -5.01 -25.93
CA SER A 301 -16.86 -4.71 -26.96
C SER A 301 -17.75 -5.90 -27.34
N ARG A 302 -18.10 -6.78 -26.39
CA ARG A 302 -18.98 -7.94 -26.55
C ARG A 302 -20.33 -7.81 -25.84
N GLU A 303 -20.54 -6.84 -24.95
CA GLU A 303 -21.87 -6.61 -24.32
C GLU A 303 -22.78 -5.61 -25.05
N LYS A 304 -22.28 -4.86 -26.05
CA LYS A 304 -23.13 -4.00 -26.89
C LYS A 304 -23.99 -4.76 -27.93
N VAL A 305 -23.78 -6.07 -28.09
CA VAL A 305 -24.58 -6.92 -29.00
C VAL A 305 -25.73 -7.64 -28.26
N ALA A 306 -25.66 -7.74 -26.92
CA ALA A 306 -26.70 -8.38 -26.12
C ALA A 306 -27.87 -7.42 -25.81
N GLU A 307 -27.60 -6.13 -25.54
CA GLU A 307 -28.67 -5.16 -25.25
C GLU A 307 -29.48 -4.73 -26.48
N SER A 308 -28.89 -4.76 -27.69
CA SER A 308 -29.63 -4.51 -28.93
C SER A 308 -30.63 -5.62 -29.26
N ARG A 309 -30.36 -6.86 -28.85
CA ARG A 309 -31.27 -8.00 -29.08
C ARG A 309 -32.43 -8.05 -28.09
N VAL A 310 -32.20 -7.67 -26.84
CA VAL A 310 -33.26 -7.63 -25.81
C VAL A 310 -34.25 -6.48 -26.05
N LEU A 311 -33.77 -5.32 -26.52
CA LEU A 311 -34.66 -4.20 -26.89
C LEU A 311 -35.48 -4.47 -28.15
N SER A 312 -34.94 -5.21 -29.13
CA SER A 312 -35.69 -5.63 -30.33
C SER A 312 -36.75 -6.72 -30.08
N ALA A 313 -36.66 -7.43 -28.94
CA ALA A 313 -37.62 -8.46 -28.54
C ALA A 313 -38.77 -7.89 -27.70
N LEU A 314 -38.55 -6.79 -26.97
CA LEU A 314 -39.58 -6.12 -26.18
C LEU A 314 -40.48 -5.18 -27.00
N GLU A 315 -40.01 -4.65 -28.14
CA GLU A 315 -40.83 -3.85 -29.09
C GLU A 315 -41.73 -4.69 -30.01
N ARG A 316 -41.70 -6.03 -29.92
CA ARG A 316 -42.62 -6.93 -30.66
C ARG A 316 -43.66 -7.63 -29.77
N SER A 317 -43.80 -7.20 -28.52
CA SER A 317 -44.82 -7.73 -27.60
C SER A 317 -45.59 -6.63 -26.86
N LEU A 318 -45.62 -5.43 -27.43
CA LEU A 318 -46.59 -4.36 -27.22
C LEU A 318 -47.16 -3.95 -28.58
#